data_AF-A0A8J8EK00-F1
#
_entry.id   AF-A0A8J8EK00-F1
#
_cell.length_a   1.000
_cell.length_b   1.000
_cell.length_c   1.000
_cell.angle_alpha   90.00
_cell.angle_beta   90.00
_cell.angle_gamma   90.00
#
_symmetry.space_group_name_H-M   'P 1'
#
loop_
_entity.id
_entity.type
_entity.pdbx_description
1 polymer ?
#
loop_
_entity_poly.entity_id
_entity_poly.type
_entity_poly.pdbx_seq_one_letter_code
_entity_poly.pdbx_strand_id
1 'polypeptide(L)'
;PGIIISGFSLIRGKPVHELMNGEGYSLFNISVQRLNRTQRKKFNYALKGRSGKEGVLKELGGIFLAPWVVLVPIENTYRFREFLDYWEVEYEVYLMYGIKSMVKRL
;
A
#
# COMPACT_ATOMS: atom_id res chain seq x y z
N PRO A 1 -11.33 22.31 -6.96
CA PRO A 1 -10.55 22.03 -5.73
C PRO A 1 -9.68 20.77 -5.91
N GLY A 2 -8.36 20.92 -5.92
CA GLY A 2 -7.43 19.79 -6.00
C GLY A 2 -6.93 19.42 -4.61
N ILE A 3 -6.86 18.12 -4.30
CA ILE A 3 -6.20 17.62 -3.08
C ILE A 3 -4.79 17.20 -3.48
N ILE A 4 -3.78 17.76 -2.82
CA ILE A 4 -2.38 17.34 -3.00
C ILE A 4 -2.16 16.13 -2.10
N ILE A 5 -2.16 14.94 -2.69
CA ILE A 5 -2.06 13.66 -1.97
C ILE A 5 -0.59 13.29 -1.74
N SER A 6 0.33 13.84 -2.55
CA SER A 6 1.78 13.69 -2.40
C SER A 6 2.50 15.04 -2.52
N GLY A 7 3.53 15.24 -1.71
CA GLY A 7 4.33 16.47 -1.68
C GLY A 7 5.14 16.56 -0.38
N PHE A 8 6.26 17.28 -0.40
CA PHE A 8 7.13 17.46 0.76
C PHE A 8 7.37 18.95 1.02
N SER A 9 7.17 19.39 2.27
CA SER A 9 7.42 20.76 2.69
C SER A 9 8.89 20.92 3.05
N LEU A 10 9.64 21.70 2.27
CA LEU A 10 11.04 22.00 2.55
C LEU A 10 11.21 22.87 3.81
N ILE A 11 10.27 23.79 4.07
CA ILE A 11 10.30 24.67 5.24
C ILE A 11 10.00 23.90 6.54
N ARG A 12 9.07 22.94 6.47
CA ARG A 12 8.64 22.17 7.65
C ARG A 12 9.36 20.83 7.79
N GLY A 13 10.11 20.38 6.77
CA GLY A 13 10.79 19.10 6.75
C GLY A 13 9.84 17.90 6.84
N LYS A 14 8.60 18.02 6.36
CA LYS A 14 7.55 17.00 6.50
C LYS A 14 6.73 16.82 5.22
N PRO A 15 6.19 15.61 4.96
CA PRO A 15 5.18 15.41 3.93
C PRO A 15 3.96 16.33 4.10
N VAL A 16 3.38 16.80 2.99
CA VAL A 16 2.26 17.76 2.99
C VAL A 16 1.00 17.17 3.64
N HIS A 17 0.72 15.88 3.46
CA HIS A 17 -0.46 15.25 4.07
C HIS A 17 -0.40 15.26 5.60
N GLU A 18 0.79 15.11 6.20
CA GLU A 18 0.96 15.24 7.65
C GLU A 18 0.61 16.64 8.13
N LEU A 19 0.99 17.67 7.37
CA LEU A 19 0.66 19.07 7.67
C LEU A 19 -0.85 19.35 7.56
N MET A 20 -1.59 18.50 6.86
CA MET A 20 -3.04 18.59 6.70
C MET A 20 -3.80 17.69 7.69
N ASN A 21 -3.11 17.10 8.68
CA ASN A 21 -3.67 16.13 9.63
C ASN A 21 -4.34 14.92 8.94
N GLY A 22 -3.88 14.54 7.74
CA GLY A 22 -4.36 13.36 7.03
C GLY A 22 -3.28 12.33 6.82
N GLU A 23 -3.70 11.13 6.47
CA GLU A 23 -2.83 10.03 6.07
C GLU A 23 -3.03 9.78 4.56
N GLY A 24 -1.90 9.66 3.85
CA GLY A 24 -1.88 9.32 2.43
C GLY A 24 -1.63 7.83 2.24
N TYR A 25 -2.40 7.20 1.35
CA TYR A 25 -2.22 5.80 0.98
C TYR A 25 -2.31 5.60 -0.53
N SER A 26 -1.68 4.53 -1.00
CA SER A 26 -1.91 3.95 -2.32
C SER A 26 -2.72 2.67 -2.15
N LEU A 27 -3.91 2.61 -2.76
CA LEU A 27 -4.72 1.41 -2.86
C LEU A 27 -4.32 0.65 -4.13
N PHE A 28 -3.81 -0.56 -3.95
CA PHE A 28 -3.46 -1.46 -5.04
C PHE A 28 -4.54 -2.53 -5.21
N ASN A 29 -5.04 -2.69 -6.43
CA ASN A 29 -5.86 -3.81 -6.85
C ASN A 29 -5.05 -4.68 -7.81
N ILE A 30 -4.60 -5.84 -7.35
CA ILE A 30 -3.57 -6.65 -8.01
C ILE A 30 -4.22 -7.79 -8.80
N SER A 31 -3.84 -7.93 -10.07
CA SER A 31 -4.21 -9.05 -10.93
C SER A 31 -3.13 -10.12 -10.91
N VAL A 32 -3.46 -11.28 -10.33
CA VAL A 32 -2.58 -12.46 -10.30
C VAL A 32 -2.86 -13.43 -11.46
N GLN A 33 -3.53 -12.99 -12.52
CA GLN A 33 -3.97 -13.85 -13.63
C GLN A 33 -2.80 -14.55 -14.33
N ARG A 34 -1.68 -13.85 -14.51
CA ARG A 34 -0.44 -14.37 -15.13
C ARG A 34 0.30 -15.40 -14.29
N LEU A 35 0.00 -15.49 -12.99
CA LEU A 35 0.65 -16.44 -12.09
C LEU A 35 -0.09 -17.79 -12.11
N ASN A 36 0.65 -18.88 -12.29
CA ASN A 36 0.11 -20.23 -12.10
C ASN A 36 -0.11 -20.54 -10.60
N ARG A 37 -0.76 -21.68 -10.29
CA ARG A 37 -1.13 -22.04 -8.91
C ARG A 37 0.05 -22.02 -7.93
N THR A 38 1.21 -22.54 -8.36
CA THR A 38 2.42 -22.59 -7.53
C THR A 38 3.01 -21.19 -7.33
N GLN A 39 3.05 -20.39 -8.39
CA GLN A 39 3.51 -19.00 -8.33
C GLN A 39 2.60 -18.15 -7.44
N ARG A 40 1.27 -18.26 -7.57
CA ARG A 40 0.30 -17.55 -6.70
C ARG A 40 0.52 -17.84 -5.22
N LYS A 41 0.84 -19.09 -4.89
CA LYS A 41 1.14 -19.48 -3.51
C LYS A 41 2.44 -18.81 -3.03
N LYS A 42 3.50 -18.80 -3.85
CA LYS A 42 4.76 -18.12 -3.52
C LYS A 42 4.59 -16.60 -3.40
N PHE A 43 3.86 -15.99 -4.33
CA PHE A 43 3.50 -14.57 -4.30
C PHE A 43 2.75 -14.21 -3.02
N ASN A 44 1.76 -15.02 -2.62
CA ASN A 44 1.02 -14.80 -1.38
C ASN A 44 1.93 -14.84 -0.14
N TYR A 45 2.89 -15.78 -0.11
CA TYR A 45 3.88 -15.84 0.96
C TYR A 45 4.85 -14.67 0.96
N ALA A 46 5.29 -14.18 -0.21
CA ALA A 46 6.13 -12.99 -0.28
C ALA A 46 5.35 -11.73 0.13
N LEU A 47 4.07 -11.65 -0.25
CA LEU A 47 3.19 -10.53 0.09
C LEU A 47 2.88 -10.46 1.59
N LYS A 48 2.42 -11.57 2.18
CA LYS A 48 1.87 -11.61 3.55
C LYS A 48 2.82 -12.18 4.59
N GLY A 49 3.89 -12.85 4.16
CA GLY A 49 4.77 -13.62 5.02
C GLY A 49 4.31 -15.08 5.18
N ARG A 50 5.13 -15.86 5.89
CA ARG A 50 4.86 -17.26 6.22
C ARG A 50 5.65 -17.69 7.46
N SER A 51 5.01 -18.47 8.34
CA SER A 51 5.68 -19.18 9.45
C SER A 51 6.58 -18.28 10.30
N GLY A 52 6.04 -17.14 10.73
CA GLY A 52 6.75 -16.17 11.59
C GLY A 52 7.66 -15.19 10.87
N LYS A 53 7.89 -15.35 9.55
CA LYS A 53 8.54 -14.32 8.72
C LYS A 53 7.49 -13.36 8.18
N GLU A 54 7.80 -12.07 8.26
CA GLU A 54 6.99 -11.00 7.69
C GLU A 54 7.06 -11.02 6.17
N GLY A 55 6.01 -10.54 5.50
CA GLY A 55 6.02 -10.30 4.07
C GLY A 55 6.15 -8.81 3.79
N VAL A 56 6.40 -8.46 2.53
CA VAL A 56 6.63 -7.08 2.10
C VAL A 56 5.50 -6.14 2.54
N LEU A 57 4.24 -6.62 2.61
CA LEU A 57 3.13 -5.79 3.01
C LEU A 57 3.30 -5.29 4.46
N LYS A 58 3.75 -6.16 5.36
CA LYS A 58 3.96 -5.78 6.76
C LYS A 58 5.22 -4.92 6.92
N GLU A 59 6.30 -5.26 6.20
CA GLU A 59 7.56 -4.50 6.20
C GLU A 59 7.36 -3.04 5.76
N LEU A 60 6.44 -2.81 4.81
CA LEU A 60 6.11 -1.48 4.30
C LEU A 60 4.99 -0.76 5.08
N GLY A 61 4.51 -1.33 6.20
CA GLY A 61 3.42 -0.76 6.98
C GLY A 61 2.07 -0.78 6.26
N GLY A 62 1.90 -1.66 5.27
CA GLY A 62 0.68 -1.80 4.50
C GLY A 62 -0.42 -2.57 5.22
N ILE A 63 -1.65 -2.39 4.73
CA ILE A 63 -2.88 -2.95 5.28
C ILE A 63 -3.49 -3.87 4.24
N PHE A 64 -3.76 -5.11 4.63
CA PHE A 64 -4.54 -6.03 3.80
C PHE A 64 -6.03 -5.72 3.94
N LEU A 65 -6.70 -5.43 2.82
CA LEU A 65 -8.14 -5.14 2.81
C LEU A 65 -8.95 -6.36 2.36
N ALA A 66 -8.57 -6.96 1.25
CA ALA A 66 -9.26 -8.08 0.64
C ALA A 66 -8.28 -8.88 -0.24
N PRO A 67 -8.62 -10.08 -0.75
CA PRO A 67 -7.74 -10.81 -1.65
C PRO A 67 -7.24 -9.93 -2.79
N TRP A 68 -5.92 -9.77 -2.87
CA TRP A 68 -5.23 -8.96 -3.88
C TRP A 68 -5.51 -7.45 -3.83
N VAL A 69 -6.17 -6.97 -2.78
CA VAL A 69 -6.43 -5.56 -2.52
C VAL A 69 -5.72 -5.15 -1.24
N VAL A 70 -4.80 -4.19 -1.37
CA VAL A 70 -3.97 -3.72 -0.24
C VAL A 70 -3.86 -2.20 -0.25
N LEU A 71 -3.74 -1.61 0.93
CA LEU A 71 -3.30 -0.23 1.11
C LEU A 71 -1.84 -0.22 1.51
N VAL A 72 -1.08 0.72 0.98
CA VAL A 72 0.31 0.96 1.36
C VAL A 72 0.47 2.45 1.66
N PRO A 73 1.15 2.84 2.75
CA PRO A 73 1.46 4.25 3.00
C PRO A 73 2.08 4.91 1.77
N ILE A 74 1.68 6.16 1.48
CA ILE A 74 2.04 6.83 0.23
C ILE A 74 3.56 6.90 0.03
N GLU A 75 4.34 7.00 1.11
CA GLU A 75 5.81 7.04 1.12
C GLU A 75 6.43 5.75 0.59
N ASN A 76 5.75 4.62 0.78
CA ASN A 76 6.23 3.29 0.41
C ASN A 76 5.65 2.80 -0.92
N THR A 77 4.88 3.64 -1.62
CA THR A 77 4.24 3.30 -2.91
C THR A 77 5.26 2.79 -3.91
N TYR A 78 6.39 3.48 -4.10
CA TYR A 78 7.39 3.11 -5.10
C TYR A 78 8.00 1.73 -4.80
N ARG A 79 8.39 1.49 -3.55
CA ARG A 79 8.95 0.21 -3.11
C ARG A 79 7.98 -0.95 -3.29
N PHE A 80 6.69 -0.70 -3.05
CA PHE A 80 5.67 -1.74 -3.30
C PHE A 80 5.46 -1.99 -4.80
N ARG A 81 5.59 -0.96 -5.66
CA ARG A 81 5.58 -1.15 -7.12
C ARG A 81 6.74 -2.02 -7.59
N GLU A 82 7.96 -1.77 -7.10
CA GLU A 82 9.13 -2.61 -7.43
C GLU A 82 8.89 -4.08 -7.08
N PHE A 83 8.23 -4.35 -5.95
CA PHE A 83 7.83 -5.70 -5.58
C PHE A 83 6.85 -6.31 -6.60
N LEU A 84 5.81 -5.57 -7.02
CA LEU A 84 4.85 -6.06 -8.01
C LEU A 84 5.48 -6.27 -9.39
N ASP A 85 6.39 -5.37 -9.78
CA ASP A 85 7.14 -5.43 -11.03
C ASP A 85 8.07 -6.65 -11.07
N TYR A 86 8.77 -6.94 -9.96
CA TYR A 86 9.57 -8.16 -9.81
C TYR A 86 8.73 -9.45 -9.98
N TRP A 87 7.47 -9.42 -9.55
CA TRP A 87 6.54 -10.55 -9.70
C TRP A 87 5.79 -10.56 -11.03
N GLU A 88 6.02 -9.56 -11.90
CA GLU A 88 5.38 -9.41 -13.21
C GLU A 88 3.84 -9.48 -13.13
N VAL A 89 3.26 -8.94 -12.06
CA VAL A 89 1.81 -8.85 -11.87
C VAL A 89 1.29 -7.49 -12.28
N GLU A 90 0.13 -7.49 -12.94
CA GLU A 90 -0.57 -6.25 -13.28
C GLU A 90 -1.31 -5.72 -12.06
N TYR A 91 -1.49 -4.40 -11.98
CA TYR A 91 -2.26 -3.77 -10.91
C TYR A 91 -2.86 -2.44 -11.35
N GLU A 92 -3.98 -2.08 -10.73
CA GLU A 92 -4.46 -0.71 -10.69
C GLU A 92 -4.01 -0.06 -9.37
N VAL A 93 -3.74 1.24 -9.40
CA VAL A 93 -3.35 2.01 -8.21
C VAL A 93 -4.14 3.30 -8.12
N TYR A 94 -4.74 3.52 -6.95
CA TYR A 94 -5.50 4.73 -6.63
C TYR A 94 -4.83 5.45 -5.47
N LEU A 95 -4.60 6.76 -5.62
CA LEU A 95 -4.11 7.59 -4.54
C LEU A 95 -5.29 7.98 -3.64
N MET A 96 -5.15 7.69 -2.36
CA MET A 96 -6.17 7.87 -1.35
C MET A 96 -5.65 8.84 -0.29
N TYR A 97 -6.50 9.77 0.12
CA TYR A 97 -6.28 10.64 1.28
C TYR A 97 -7.42 10.43 2.25
N GLY A 98 -7.10 10.24 3.52
CA GLY A 98 -8.10 10.08 4.58
C GLY A 98 -7.66 10.76 5.86
N ILE A 99 -8.64 11.16 6.67
CA ILE A 99 -8.40 11.58 8.04
C ILE A 99 -8.77 10.40 8.93
N LYS A 100 -7.84 9.97 9.77
CA LYS A 100 -8.07 8.86 10.69
C LYS A 100 -9.04 9.29 11.78
N SER A 101 -10.27 8.79 11.70
CA SER A 101 -11.31 9.01 12.70
C SER A 101 -11.65 7.72 13.43
N MET A 102 -11.59 7.73 14.76
CA MET A 102 -12.00 6.60 15.59
C MET A 102 -13.51 6.66 15.83
N VAL A 103 -14.26 5.76 15.20
CA VAL A 103 -15.70 5.62 15.47
C VAL A 103 -15.89 4.68 16.66
N LYS A 104 -16.26 5.21 17.82
CA LYS A 104 -16.74 4.38 18.95
C LYS A 104 -18.17 3.95 18.64
N ARG A 105 -18.43 2.63 18.65
CA ARG A 105 -19.80 2.14 18.68
C ARG A 105 -20.34 2.36 20.09
N LEU A 106 -21.48 3.06 20.18
CA LEU A 106 -22.27 3.19 21.41
C LEU A 106 -22.92 1.85 21.76
#